data_AF-A0A0G0N9H5-F1
#
_entry.id   AF-A0A0G0N9H5-F1
#
_cell.length_a   1.000
_cell.length_b   1.000
_cell.length_c   1.000
_cell.angle_alpha   90.00
_cell.angle_beta   90.00
_cell.angle_gamma   90.00
#
_symmetry.space_group_name_H-M   'P 1'
#
loop_
_entity.id
_entity.type
_entity.pdbx_description
1 polymer ?
#
loop_
_entity_poly.entity_id
_entity_poly.type
_entity_poly.pdbx_seq_one_letter_code
_entity_poly.pdbx_strand_id
1 'polypeptide(L)'
;MRNPIWHEICSQDRELYGDICAMFDLIPNDISLGSDCNNKRVELSCHIVVRAFANTLPSTRCVDGLFSAGFQHSWLMTENSALIDVFPVQVVSSPLLFWHHPTNYVKPSGFLYQEDPNVMHGVYKHVGKWQFDRAVGLLTDFLIALR
;
A
#
# COMPACT_ATOMS: atom_id res chain seq x y z
N MET A 1 1.80 -7.26 -28.65
CA MET A 1 2.86 -7.97 -27.90
C MET A 1 2.55 -7.84 -26.42
N ARG A 2 2.26 -8.94 -25.72
CA ARG A 2 2.01 -8.93 -24.27
C ARG A 2 3.37 -8.94 -23.56
N ASN A 3 3.55 -8.04 -22.59
CA ASN A 3 4.84 -7.78 -21.93
C ASN A 3 5.26 -9.03 -21.10
N PRO A 4 6.47 -9.59 -21.30
CA PRO A 4 6.90 -10.89 -20.76
C PRO A 4 6.82 -11.02 -19.23
N ILE A 5 6.83 -9.90 -18.50
CA ILE A 5 6.76 -9.85 -17.03
C ILE A 5 5.41 -10.39 -16.51
N TRP A 6 4.32 -10.28 -17.27
CA TRP A 6 2.99 -10.74 -16.84
C TRP A 6 2.86 -12.27 -16.71
N HIS A 7 3.81 -13.03 -17.24
CA HIS A 7 3.84 -14.49 -17.09
C HIS A 7 4.52 -14.94 -15.80
N GLU A 8 5.29 -14.06 -15.15
CA GLU A 8 6.02 -14.39 -13.92
C GLU A 8 5.14 -14.22 -12.66
N ILE A 9 4.09 -13.40 -12.76
CA ILE A 9 3.12 -13.20 -11.68
C ILE A 9 2.00 -14.24 -11.80
N CYS A 10 1.72 -14.93 -10.70
CA CYS A 10 0.70 -15.98 -10.71
C CYS A 10 -0.70 -15.40 -10.99
N SER A 11 -1.66 -16.25 -11.39
CA SER A 11 -3.03 -15.78 -11.66
C SER A 11 -3.71 -15.20 -10.42
N GLN A 12 -3.47 -15.79 -9.25
CA GLN A 12 -4.08 -15.36 -7.99
C GLN A 12 -3.69 -13.92 -7.62
N ASP A 13 -2.41 -13.56 -7.74
CA ASP A 13 -1.98 -12.18 -7.47
C ASP A 13 -2.54 -11.18 -8.48
N ARG A 14 -2.77 -11.61 -9.73
CA ARG A 14 -3.36 -10.75 -10.78
C ARG A 14 -4.84 -10.50 -10.55
N GLU A 15 -5.58 -11.53 -10.12
CA GLU A 15 -6.99 -11.41 -9.72
C GLU A 15 -7.11 -10.49 -8.51
N LEU A 16 -6.31 -10.75 -7.46
CA LEU A 16 -6.24 -9.91 -6.27
C LEU A 16 -5.90 -8.45 -6.60
N TYR A 17 -4.95 -8.22 -7.51
CA TYR A 17 -4.61 -6.88 -7.98
C TYR A 17 -5.79 -6.19 -8.68
N GLY A 18 -6.55 -6.92 -9.49
CA GLY A 18 -7.78 -6.43 -10.12
C GLY A 18 -8.81 -5.98 -9.08
N ASP A 19 -9.03 -6.80 -8.04
CA ASP A 19 -9.93 -6.47 -6.93
C ASP A 19 -9.44 -5.23 -6.16
N ILE A 20 -8.14 -5.14 -5.91
CA ILE A 20 -7.52 -3.97 -5.26
C ILE A 20 -7.75 -2.70 -6.08
N CYS A 21 -7.55 -2.75 -7.39
CA CYS A 21 -7.80 -1.60 -8.27
C CYS A 21 -9.27 -1.18 -8.22
N ALA A 22 -10.19 -2.15 -8.33
CA ALA A 22 -11.62 -1.87 -8.28
C ALA A 22 -12.04 -1.24 -6.94
N MET A 23 -11.52 -1.73 -5.82
CA MET A 23 -11.79 -1.16 -4.49
C MET A 23 -11.16 0.23 -4.35
N PHE A 24 -9.94 0.43 -4.87
CA PHE A 24 -9.23 1.70 -4.81
C PHE A 24 -10.00 2.81 -5.54
N ASP A 25 -10.52 2.51 -6.73
CA ASP A 25 -11.29 3.46 -7.55
C ASP A 25 -12.61 3.89 -6.88
N LEU A 26 -13.09 3.13 -5.90
CA LEU A 26 -14.28 3.45 -5.11
C LEU A 26 -14.00 4.34 -3.89
N ILE A 27 -12.74 4.58 -3.53
CA ILE A 27 -12.39 5.45 -2.42
C ILE A 27 -12.70 6.90 -2.80
N PRO A 28 -13.56 7.62 -2.04
CA PRO A 28 -13.82 9.02 -2.31
C PRO A 28 -12.57 9.87 -2.12
N ASN A 29 -12.29 10.76 -3.08
CA ASN A 29 -11.20 11.74 -2.98
C ASN A 29 -11.30 12.63 -1.73
N ASP A 30 -12.51 12.81 -1.20
CA ASP A 30 -12.81 13.62 -0.04
C ASP A 30 -13.16 12.80 1.21
N ILE A 31 -12.78 11.52 1.27
CA ILE A 31 -12.99 10.68 2.45
C ILE A 31 -12.46 11.35 3.73
N SER A 32 -13.28 11.34 4.79
CA SER A 32 -12.93 11.94 6.08
C SER A 32 -12.33 10.88 7.00
N LEU A 33 -11.04 11.05 7.30
CA LEU A 33 -10.29 10.19 8.22
C LEU A 33 -10.18 10.79 9.63
N GLY A 34 -10.88 11.90 9.89
CA GLY A 34 -10.81 12.66 11.12
C GLY A 34 -9.67 13.69 11.14
N SER A 35 -9.24 14.07 12.34
CA SER A 35 -8.22 15.10 12.58
C SER A 35 -6.99 14.55 13.31
N ASP A 36 -5.83 15.11 13.01
CA ASP A 36 -4.55 14.83 13.66
C ASP A 36 -4.47 15.44 15.07
N CYS A 37 -3.33 15.28 15.76
CA CYS A 37 -3.10 15.85 17.08
C CYS A 37 -3.07 17.40 17.12
N ASN A 38 -3.00 18.06 15.97
CA ASN A 38 -3.03 19.52 15.81
C ASN A 38 -4.39 20.01 15.28
N ASN A 39 -5.41 19.15 15.28
CA ASN A 39 -6.75 19.42 14.75
C ASN A 39 -6.78 19.74 13.24
N LYS A 40 -5.79 19.28 12.47
CA LYS A 40 -5.77 19.34 11.00
C LYS A 40 -6.39 18.07 10.45
N ARG A 41 -7.00 18.15 9.26
CA ARG A 41 -7.54 16.98 8.56
C ARG A 41 -6.44 15.94 8.33
N VAL A 42 -6.71 14.68 8.65
CA VAL A 42 -5.85 13.55 8.26
C VAL A 42 -6.07 13.27 6.77
N GLU A 43 -5.02 13.40 5.97
CA GLU A 43 -5.03 13.07 4.55
C GLU A 43 -4.77 11.58 4.32
N LEU A 44 -5.21 11.07 3.16
CA LEU A 44 -4.80 9.75 2.71
C LEU A 44 -3.28 9.73 2.52
N SER A 45 -2.66 8.65 2.96
CA SER A 45 -1.24 8.38 2.72
C SER A 45 -1.06 6.90 2.41
N CYS A 46 0.05 6.57 1.76
CA CYS A 46 0.40 5.19 1.46
C CYS A 46 0.38 4.28 2.68
N HIS A 47 0.86 4.77 3.84
CA HIS A 47 0.87 4.02 5.08
C HIS A 47 -0.53 3.68 5.61
N ILE A 48 -1.50 4.60 5.49
CA ILE A 48 -2.89 4.38 5.91
C ILE A 48 -3.59 3.43 4.95
N VAL A 49 -3.48 3.71 3.64
CA VAL A 49 -4.15 2.95 2.58
C VAL A 49 -3.69 1.50 2.61
N VAL A 50 -2.38 1.25 2.58
CA VAL A 50 -1.85 -0.11 2.54
C VAL A 50 -2.24 -0.93 3.76
N ARG A 51 -2.26 -0.32 4.95
CA ARG A 51 -2.71 -1.02 6.17
C ARG A 51 -4.19 -1.36 6.12
N ALA A 52 -5.02 -0.43 5.67
CA ALA A 52 -6.46 -0.69 5.54
C ALA A 52 -6.74 -1.82 4.55
N PHE A 53 -6.04 -1.86 3.42
CA PHE A 53 -6.11 -2.98 2.48
C PHE A 53 -5.59 -4.28 3.10
N ALA A 54 -4.45 -4.28 3.79
CA ALA A 54 -3.91 -5.47 4.45
C ALA A 54 -4.86 -6.05 5.50
N ASN A 55 -5.54 -5.18 6.26
CA ASN A 55 -6.57 -5.59 7.22
C ASN A 55 -7.81 -6.18 6.54
N THR A 56 -8.09 -5.77 5.31
CA THR A 56 -9.27 -6.20 4.54
C THR A 56 -9.00 -7.47 3.73
N LEU A 57 -7.75 -7.69 3.28
CA LEU A 57 -7.36 -8.75 2.35
C LEU A 57 -6.40 -9.76 3.04
N PRO A 58 -6.92 -10.90 3.52
CA PRO A 58 -6.18 -11.81 4.40
C PRO A 58 -4.96 -12.50 3.76
N SER A 59 -4.87 -12.55 2.43
CA SER A 59 -3.73 -13.11 1.69
C SER A 59 -2.60 -12.09 1.44
N THR A 60 -2.63 -10.95 2.14
CA THR A 60 -1.63 -9.88 2.00
C THR A 60 -1.09 -9.46 3.36
N ARG A 61 0.16 -9.02 3.39
CA ARG A 61 0.75 -8.31 4.53
C ARG A 61 1.16 -6.91 4.14
N CYS A 62 1.04 -5.97 5.08
CA CYS A 62 1.64 -4.65 4.95
C CYS A 62 3.16 -4.76 5.10
N VAL A 63 3.90 -4.07 4.22
CA VAL A 63 5.36 -3.94 4.28
C VAL A 63 5.70 -2.45 4.34
N ASP A 64 6.62 -2.09 5.24
CA ASP A 64 7.12 -0.72 5.36
C ASP A 64 8.58 -0.68 4.92
N GLY A 65 8.97 0.44 4.32
CA GLY A 65 10.34 0.59 3.86
C GLY A 65 10.56 1.88 3.10
N LEU A 66 11.51 1.84 2.17
CA LEU A 66 11.86 2.95 1.30
C LEU A 66 11.43 2.61 -0.14
N PHE A 67 10.84 3.58 -0.85
CA PHE A 67 10.59 3.51 -2.32
C PHE A 67 11.80 4.00 -3.13
N SER A 68 12.64 4.83 -2.51
CA SER A 68 13.97 5.21 -2.99
C SER A 68 14.74 5.83 -1.82
N ALA A 69 16.03 6.13 -2.00
CA ALA A 69 16.89 6.64 -0.91
C ALA A 69 16.26 7.84 -0.19
N GLY A 70 15.73 7.60 1.02
CA GLY A 70 15.12 8.60 1.90
C GLY A 70 13.60 8.78 1.79
N PHE A 71 12.91 8.07 0.90
CA PHE A 71 11.46 8.18 0.72
C PHE A 71 10.74 7.01 1.36
N GLN A 72 10.20 7.25 2.56
CA GLN A 72 9.38 6.30 3.31
C GLN A 72 8.12 5.92 2.53
N HIS A 73 7.80 4.63 2.52
CA HIS A 73 6.64 4.11 1.80
C HIS A 73 6.12 2.81 2.43
N SER A 74 4.88 2.46 2.11
CA SER A 74 4.30 1.15 2.40
C SER A 74 3.74 0.52 1.12
N TRP A 75 3.72 -0.80 1.06
CA TRP A 75 3.08 -1.57 0.00
C TRP A 75 2.55 -2.90 0.55
N LEU A 76 1.68 -3.56 -0.20
CA LEU A 76 1.23 -4.92 0.11
C LEU A 76 2.23 -5.92 -0.45
N MET A 77 2.45 -7.00 0.28
CA MET A 77 3.13 -8.20 -0.20
C MET A 77 2.15 -9.37 -0.17
N THR A 78 2.00 -10.06 -1.30
CA THR A 78 1.18 -11.29 -1.37
C THR A 78 1.97 -12.51 -0.91
N GLU A 79 1.28 -13.61 -0.63
CA GLU A 79 1.92 -14.89 -0.27
C GLU A 79 2.91 -15.39 -1.34
N ASN A 80 2.69 -15.04 -2.60
CA ASN A 80 3.53 -15.40 -3.74
C ASN A 80 4.65 -14.39 -4.03
N SER A 81 4.95 -13.50 -3.07
CA SER A 81 5.99 -12.47 -3.17
C SER A 81 5.73 -11.43 -4.28
N ALA A 82 4.49 -11.19 -4.67
CA ALA A 82 4.15 -10.02 -5.48
C ALA A 82 4.02 -8.79 -4.57
N LEU A 83 4.52 -7.64 -5.05
CA LEU A 83 4.31 -6.34 -4.41
C LEU A 83 3.16 -5.64 -5.10
N ILE A 84 2.26 -5.09 -4.29
CA ILE A 84 1.20 -4.20 -4.77
C ILE A 84 1.37 -2.86 -4.07
N ASP A 85 1.84 -1.88 -4.82
CA ASP A 85 1.89 -0.49 -4.38
C ASP A 85 0.50 0.12 -4.61
N VAL A 86 -0.34 0.10 -3.59
CA VAL A 86 -1.75 0.52 -3.68
C VAL A 86 -1.89 2.05 -3.78
N PHE A 87 -0.87 2.79 -3.39
CA PHE A 87 -0.90 4.25 -3.37
C PHE A 87 0.46 4.81 -3.77
N PRO A 88 0.88 4.62 -5.04
CA PRO A 88 2.22 4.96 -5.47
C PRO A 88 2.48 6.46 -5.37
N VAL A 89 3.62 6.80 -4.79
CA VAL A 89 4.03 8.20 -4.58
C VAL A 89 4.47 8.82 -5.93
N GLN A 90 4.04 10.06 -6.16
CA GLN A 90 4.56 11.00 -7.18
C GLN A 90 4.46 10.65 -8.68
N VAL A 91 4.04 9.45 -9.10
CA VAL A 91 4.22 9.05 -10.51
C VAL A 91 3.00 8.43 -11.19
N VAL A 92 2.05 7.80 -10.49
CA VAL A 92 0.95 7.05 -11.13
C VAL A 92 -0.36 7.22 -10.36
N SER A 93 -1.48 7.43 -11.06
CA SER A 93 -2.82 7.62 -10.49
C SER A 93 -3.53 6.32 -10.09
N SER A 94 -2.83 5.19 -10.11
CA SER A 94 -3.42 3.86 -9.96
C SER A 94 -2.44 2.93 -9.26
N PRO A 95 -2.93 1.89 -8.57
CA PRO A 95 -2.08 0.86 -7.98
C PRO A 95 -1.08 0.28 -8.97
N LEU A 96 0.03 -0.25 -8.48
CA LEU A 96 1.05 -0.89 -9.29
C LEU A 96 1.32 -2.31 -8.79
N LEU A 97 1.49 -3.24 -9.74
CA LEU A 97 1.80 -4.64 -9.47
C LEU A 97 3.19 -4.99 -10.01
N PHE A 98 4.02 -5.55 -9.13
CA PHE A 98 5.36 -6.00 -9.49
C PHE A 98 5.65 -7.35 -8.86
N TRP A 99 6.44 -8.17 -9.55
CA TRP A 99 6.99 -9.37 -8.94
C TRP A 99 8.26 -9.05 -8.16
N HIS A 100 8.32 -9.46 -6.91
CA HIS A 100 9.51 -9.35 -6.06
C HIS A 100 10.03 -10.75 -5.74
N HIS A 101 10.86 -11.28 -6.62
CA HIS A 101 11.43 -12.59 -6.40
C HIS A 101 12.56 -12.51 -5.35
N PRO A 102 12.53 -13.34 -4.29
CA PRO A 102 13.47 -13.25 -3.17
C PRO A 102 14.93 -13.52 -3.55
N THR A 103 15.20 -14.10 -4.73
CA THR A 103 16.58 -14.37 -5.20
C THR A 103 17.03 -13.49 -6.36
N ASN A 104 16.19 -12.59 -6.87
CA ASN A 104 16.45 -11.81 -8.08
C ASN A 104 16.51 -10.31 -7.79
N TYR A 105 17.52 -9.92 -7.01
CA TYR A 105 17.81 -8.53 -6.60
C TYR A 105 18.15 -7.57 -7.76
N VAL A 106 18.28 -8.09 -9.00
CA VAL A 106 18.68 -7.30 -10.18
C VAL A 106 17.51 -6.53 -10.81
N LYS A 107 16.28 -6.73 -10.32
CA LYS A 107 15.11 -6.00 -10.83
C LYS A 107 15.04 -4.58 -10.23
N PRO A 108 14.52 -3.58 -10.96
CA PRO A 108 14.33 -2.23 -10.44
C PRO A 108 13.56 -2.18 -9.12
N SER A 109 12.63 -3.11 -8.91
CA SER A 109 11.90 -3.24 -7.65
C SER A 109 12.81 -3.54 -6.45
N GLY A 110 13.93 -4.25 -6.62
CA GLY A 110 14.89 -4.48 -5.54
C GLY A 110 15.71 -3.24 -5.16
N PHE A 111 15.88 -2.28 -6.09
CA PHE A 111 16.53 -1.00 -5.80
C PHE A 111 15.56 0.01 -5.21
N LEU A 112 14.30 0.00 -5.67
CA LEU A 112 13.28 0.96 -5.27
C LEU A 112 12.61 0.53 -3.96
N TYR A 113 12.04 -0.67 -3.88
CA TYR A 113 11.23 -1.13 -2.76
C TYR A 113 12.07 -1.94 -1.77
N GLN A 114 12.67 -1.25 -0.80
CA GLN A 114 13.52 -1.85 0.23
C GLN A 114 12.80 -1.87 1.58
N GLU A 115 12.52 -3.07 2.12
CA GLU A 115 11.87 -3.24 3.42
C GLU A 115 12.78 -2.68 4.55
N ASP A 116 12.24 -1.78 5.36
CA ASP A 116 12.88 -1.23 6.56
C ASP A 116 11.81 -1.00 7.65
N PRO A 117 11.76 -1.84 8.70
CA PRO A 117 10.74 -1.75 9.73
C PRO A 117 10.84 -0.48 10.59
N ASN A 118 11.96 0.25 10.55
CA ASN A 118 12.14 1.46 11.36
C ASN A 118 11.38 2.67 10.80
N VAL A 119 11.01 2.62 9.51
CA VAL A 119 10.35 3.71 8.79
C VAL A 119 9.08 4.21 9.48
N MET A 120 8.31 3.31 10.10
CA MET A 120 7.02 3.65 10.73
C MET A 120 7.09 4.66 11.87
N HIS A 121 8.24 4.78 12.53
CA HIS A 121 8.39 5.76 13.62
C HIS A 121 8.32 7.21 13.11
N GLY A 122 8.66 7.45 11.83
CA GLY A 122 8.55 8.76 11.21
C GLY A 122 7.11 9.21 10.99
N VAL A 123 6.23 8.28 10.61
CA VAL A 123 4.83 8.54 10.26
C VAL A 123 4.05 9.12 11.44
N TYR A 124 4.29 8.61 12.65
CA TYR A 124 3.58 9.07 13.85
C TYR A 124 3.95 10.48 14.32
N LYS A 125 5.10 11.03 13.89
CA LYS A 125 5.52 12.38 14.32
C LYS A 125 4.52 13.47 13.95
N HIS A 126 3.79 13.29 12.85
CA HIS A 126 2.91 14.33 12.30
C HIS A 126 1.44 14.08 12.65
N VAL A 127 0.99 12.83 12.61
CA VAL A 127 -0.43 12.49 12.79
C VAL A 127 -0.79 12.19 14.25
N GLY A 128 0.14 11.60 14.99
CA GLY A 128 -0.14 10.95 16.27
C GLY A 128 -0.62 9.50 16.08
N LYS A 129 -0.13 8.59 16.94
CA LYS A 129 -0.40 7.15 16.79
C LYS A 129 -1.89 6.83 16.83
N TRP A 130 -2.62 7.39 17.79
CA TRP A 130 -4.06 7.09 17.95
C TRP A 130 -4.88 7.59 16.75
N GLN A 131 -4.58 8.79 16.25
CA GLN A 131 -5.24 9.36 15.08
C GLN A 131 -4.92 8.55 13.82
N PHE A 132 -3.69 8.07 13.68
CA PHE A 132 -3.29 7.18 12.60
C PHE A 132 -4.05 5.84 12.65
N ASP A 133 -4.07 5.17 13.82
CA ASP A 133 -4.77 3.89 13.99
C ASP A 133 -6.28 4.04 13.73
N ARG A 134 -6.88 5.15 14.18
CA ARG A 134 -8.28 5.47 13.88
C ARG A 134 -8.51 5.67 12.38
N ALA A 135 -7.64 6.42 11.70
CA ALA A 135 -7.76 6.65 10.26
C ALA A 135 -7.66 5.33 9.47
N VAL A 136 -6.74 4.44 9.86
CA VAL A 136 -6.64 3.08 9.31
C VAL A 136 -7.94 2.31 9.55
N GLY A 137 -8.49 2.36 10.77
CA GLY A 137 -9.75 1.68 11.10
C GLY A 137 -10.93 2.16 10.25
N LEU A 138 -11.12 3.48 10.12
CA LEU A 138 -12.19 4.07 9.31
C LEU A 138 -12.10 3.65 7.83
N LEU A 139 -10.89 3.66 7.26
CA LEU A 139 -10.70 3.21 5.88
C LEU A 139 -10.88 1.69 5.76
N THR A 140 -10.46 0.91 6.76
CA THR A 140 -10.67 -0.55 6.79
C THR A 140 -12.16 -0.87 6.78
N ASP A 141 -12.96 -0.25 7.65
CA ASP A 141 -14.40 -0.46 7.73
C ASP A 141 -15.11 -0.10 6.42
N PHE A 142 -14.66 0.99 5.78
CA PHE A 142 -15.14 1.38 4.46
C PHE A 142 -14.82 0.29 3.40
N LEU A 143 -13.58 -0.17 3.33
CA LEU A 143 -13.16 -1.19 2.36
C LEU A 143 -13.88 -2.53 2.59
N ILE A 144 -14.14 -2.90 3.85
CA ILE A 144 -14.94 -4.09 4.19
C ILE A 144 -16.36 -3.95 3.67
N ALA A 145 -16.97 -2.76 3.79
CA ALA A 145 -18.34 -2.52 3.33
C ALA A 145 -18.50 -2.56 1.79
N LEU A 146 -17.39 -2.47 1.04
CA LEU A 146 -17.38 -2.59 -0.42
C LEU A 146 -17.33 -4.04 -0.92
N ARG A 147 -17.05 -5.01 -0.04
CA ARG A 147 -16.94 -6.44 -0.38
C ARG A 147 -18.26 -7.17 -0.18
#